data_AF-A0A318MYI4-F1
#
_entry.id   AF-A0A318MYI4-F1
#
_cell.length_a   1.000
_cell.length_b   1.000
_cell.length_c   1.000
_cell.angle_alpha   90.00
_cell.angle_beta   90.00
_cell.angle_gamma   90.00
#
_symmetry.space_group_name_H-M   'P 1'
#
loop_
_entity.id
_entity.type
_entity.pdbx_description
1 polymer ?
#
loop_
_entity_poly.entity_id
_entity_poly.type
_entity_poly.pdbx_seq_one_letter_code
_entity_poly.pdbx_strand_id
1 'polypeptide(L)' 'MPNPASVYCLELKGKLIKRQNDLGEYNDCLLPGGQVIEEWTLFRRDHSVKN' A
#
# COMPACT_ATOMS: atom_id res chain seq x y z
N MET A 1 -2.89 -15.74 -5.21
CA MET A 1 -3.70 -14.51 -5.22
C MET A 1 -2.75 -13.33 -5.00
N PRO A 2 -2.81 -12.24 -5.77
CA PRO A 2 -2.00 -11.05 -5.47
C PRO A 2 -2.47 -10.40 -4.15
N ASN A 3 -1.55 -9.76 -3.42
CA ASN A 3 -1.88 -8.99 -2.22
C ASN A 3 -2.78 -7.79 -2.64
N PRO A 4 -3.99 -7.62 -2.08
CA PRO A 4 -4.91 -6.57 -2.48
C PRO A 4 -4.36 -5.16 -2.21
N ALA A 5 -3.59 -4.96 -1.13
CA ALA A 5 -2.95 -3.68 -0.86
C ALA A 5 -1.89 -3.35 -1.93
N SER A 6 -1.13 -4.36 -2.36
CA SER A 6 -0.14 -4.20 -3.42
C SER A 6 -0.80 -3.89 -4.76
N VAL A 7 -1.90 -4.58 -5.10
CA VAL A 7 -2.69 -4.30 -6.30
C VAL A 7 -3.21 -2.86 -6.28
N TYR A 8 -3.78 -2.44 -5.15
CA TYR A 8 -4.33 -1.10 -5.00
C TYR A 8 -3.28 0.00 -5.18
N CYS A 9 -2.07 -0.18 -4.63
CA CYS A 9 -0.96 0.74 -4.88
C CYS A 9 -0.68 0.92 -6.38
N LEU A 10 -0.67 -0.17 -7.15
CA LEU A 10 -0.42 -0.16 -8.59
C LEU A 10 -1.57 0.47 -9.38
N GLU A 11 -2.82 0.25 -8.95
CA GLU A 11 -4.01 0.89 -9.54
C GLU A 11 -3.96 2.42 -9.41
N LEU A 12 -3.46 2.93 -8.28
CA LEU A 12 -3.21 4.36 -8.05
C LEU A 12 -1.97 4.90 -8.80
N LYS A 13 -1.38 4.12 -9.72
CA LYS A 13 -0.14 4.43 -10.44
C LYS A 13 1.06 4.62 -9.50
N GLY A 14 0.99 4.06 -8.30
CA GLY A 14 2.08 4.04 -7.35
C GLY A 14 3.14 2.98 -7.68
N LYS A 15 4.23 2.99 -6.92
CA LYS A 15 5.32 2.00 -6.98
C LYS A 15 5.46 1.31 -5.63
N LEU A 16 5.60 -0.01 -5.66
CA LEU A 16 5.88 -0.81 -4.47
C LEU A 16 7.35 -0.68 -4.07
N ILE A 17 7.59 -0.39 -2.80
CA ILE A 17 8.91 -0.36 -2.18
C ILE A 17 8.93 -1.49 -1.15
N LYS A 18 9.71 -2.53 -1.41
CA LYS A 18 9.86 -3.66 -0.47
C LYS A 18 10.46 -3.18 0.84
N ARG A 19 9.90 -3.65 1.94
CA ARG A 19 10.32 -3.41 3.31
C ARG A 19 10.32 -4.71 4.09
N GLN A 20 11.07 -4.73 5.19
CA GLN A 20 11.15 -5.86 6.10
C GLN A 20 11.22 -5.32 7.52
N ASN A 21 10.51 -5.98 8.43
CA ASN A 21 10.60 -5.75 9.87
C ASN A 21 10.58 -7.11 10.61
N ASP A 22 10.56 -7.07 11.94
CA ASP A 22 10.56 -8.27 12.78
C ASP A 22 9.31 -9.16 12.59
N LEU A 23 8.24 -8.61 11.99
CA LEU A 23 6.99 -9.33 11.69
C LEU A 23 6.96 -9.92 10.27
N GLY A 24 7.92 -9.56 9.40
CA GLY A 24 8.06 -10.09 8.06
C GLY A 24 8.25 -9.02 6.98
N GLU A 25 8.05 -9.43 5.72
CA GLU A 25 8.10 -8.55 4.55
C GLU A 25 6.77 -7.83 4.35
N TYR A 26 6.84 -6.55 3.96
CA TYR A 26 5.70 -5.73 3.57
C TYR A 26 6.13 -4.73 2.48
N ASN A 27 5.21 -3.95 1.92
CA ASN A 27 5.59 -2.87 1.00
C ASN A 27 5.09 -1.51 1.50
N ASP A 28 5.88 -0.48 1.23
CA ASP A 28 5.35 0.88 1.13
C ASP A 28 4.87 1.13 -0.31
N CYS A 29 3.90 2.03 -0.45
CA CYS A 29 3.44 2.57 -1.72
C CYS A 29 3.99 4.00 -1.89
N LEU A 30 4.79 4.22 -2.94
CA LEU A 30 5.14 5.55 -3.43
C LEU A 30 4.09 6.01 -4.44
N LEU A 31 3.26 6.96 -4.05
CA LEU A 31 2.22 7.54 -4.90
C LEU A 31 2.80 8.56 -5.90
N PRO A 32 2.10 8.86 -7.02
CA PRO A 32 2.56 9.84 -8.03
C PRO A 32 2.85 11.23 -7.48
N GLY A 33 2.18 11.64 -6.39
CA GLY A 33 2.43 12.91 -5.70
C GLY A 33 3.68 12.92 -4.82
N GLY A 34 4.46 11.83 -4.80
CA GLY A 34 5.67 11.70 -3.97
C GLY A 34 5.41 11.22 -2.54
N GLN A 35 4.14 11.08 -2.13
CA GLN A 35 3.78 10.53 -0.83
C GLN A 35 4.20 9.06 -0.74
N VAL A 36 4.84 8.69 0.37
CA VAL A 36 5.12 7.30 0.74
C VAL A 36 4.23 6.92 1.92
N ILE A 37 3.52 5.80 1.80
CA ILE A 37 2.61 5.28 2.83
C ILE A 37 2.64 3.76 2.82
N GLU A 38 2.57 3.11 3.97
CA GLU A 38 2.51 1.64 4.07
C GLU A 38 1.27 1.10 3.33
N GLU A 39 1.43 0.01 2.55
CA GLU A 39 0.41 -0.43 1.59
C GLU A 39 -0.93 -0.79 2.22
N TRP A 40 -0.94 -1.44 3.39
CA TRP A 40 -2.17 -1.79 4.08
C TRP A 40 -2.84 -0.61 4.77
N THR A 41 -2.04 0.35 5.24
CA THR A 41 -2.53 1.61 5.79
C THR A 41 -3.26 2.41 4.71
N LEU A 42 -2.67 2.49 3.50
CA LEU A 42 -3.32 3.07 2.33
C LEU A 42 -4.62 2.33 1.97
N PHE A 43 -4.55 1.00 1.84
CA PHE A 43 -5.71 0.18 1.48
C PHE A 43 -6.87 0.36 2.46
N ARG A 44 -6.62 0.25 3.77
CA ARG A 44 -7.66 0.40 4.80
C ARG A 44 -8.23 1.82 4.88
N ARG A 45 -7.41 2.85 4.68
CA ARG A 45 -7.86 4.26 4.67
C ARG A 45 -8.91 4.49 3.58
N ASP A 46 -8.69 3.95 2.39
CA ASP A 46 -9.53 4.23 1.22
C ASP A 46 -10.70 3.24 1.08
N HIS A 47 -10.64 2.10 1.78
CA HIS A 47 -11.69 1.08 1.84
C HIS A 47 -12.42 1.01 3.19
N SER A 48 -12.19 1.95 4.10
CA SER A 48 -12.98 2.04 5.33
C SER A 48 -14.42 2.42 4.95
N VAL A 49 -15.39 1.57 5.32
CA VAL A 49 -16.81 1.90 5.19
C VAL A 49 -17.05 3.18 6.01
N LYS A 50 -17.44 4.26 5.34
CA LYS A 50 -17.94 5.45 6.02
C LYS A 50 -19.34 5.12 6.52
N ASN A 51 -19.50 5.05 7.84
CA ASN A 51 -20.82 5.03 8.47
C ASN A 51 -21.53 6.38 8.27
#